data_AF-A0A850BNK5-F1
#
_entry.id   AF-A0A850BNK5-F1
#
_cell.length_a   1.000
_cell.length_b   1.000
_cell.length_c   1.000
_cell.angle_alpha   90.00
_cell.angle_beta   90.00
_cell.angle_gamma   90.00
#
_symmetry.space_group_name_H-M   'P 1'
#
loop_
_entity.id
_entity.type
_entity.pdbx_description
1 polymer ?
#
loop_
_entity_poly.entity_id
_entity_poly.type
_entity_poly.pdbx_seq_one_letter_code
_entity_poly.pdbx_strand_id
1 'polypeptide(L)'
;MIAIIDPALLLTESAEGPLPPDEEKSLEYAVDDAARICRDQRAVIPAAEWYWNKLQREIVRPLHRQVTGSRLRQGLDALGRSAKPMALGSAPAVGKTRMWGIKPLFAWGRLPSEWFGVMERLLIGCAQQDEETVLITRLFPGRNLTMHAVGRTTLIEKTRWRLYVHVPGRAPRQIPCIRGPRNLAVPWTARFDEKLPDQGRFPFCPPKRWWRRDTKANRTYKSKPAWIDRYGNGWAQPGTGGDYHWDVFLEDPNLQDAVGLHQINVVAWGTTEKGKTPGGLHHVPDDKEPHLKAGCSWTCPHDD
;
A
#
# COMPACT_ATOMS: atom_id res chain seq x y z
N MET A 1 1.02 13.77 13.47
CA MET A 1 1.62 12.92 12.42
C MET A 1 2.19 13.83 11.34
N ILE A 2 3.37 13.50 10.82
CA ILE A 2 3.99 14.15 9.65
C ILE A 2 3.70 13.27 8.43
N ALA A 3 3.11 13.86 7.38
CA ALA A 3 2.88 13.21 6.10
C ALA A 3 3.86 13.74 5.06
N ILE A 4 4.68 12.85 4.49
CA ILE A 4 5.54 13.17 3.36
C ILE A 4 4.83 12.69 2.10
N ILE A 5 4.64 13.58 1.14
CA ILE A 5 4.16 13.23 -0.21
C ILE A 5 5.37 12.82 -1.06
N ASP A 6 5.38 11.57 -1.50
CA ASP A 6 6.32 11.08 -2.50
C ASP A 6 6.10 11.83 -3.83
N PRO A 7 7.11 12.49 -4.42
CA PRO A 7 6.94 13.19 -5.69
C PRO A 7 6.38 12.30 -6.81
N ALA A 8 6.74 11.02 -6.81
CA ALA A 8 6.23 10.07 -7.78
C ALA A 8 4.74 9.74 -7.61
N LEU A 9 4.13 10.02 -6.46
CA LEU A 9 2.67 9.89 -6.28
C LEU A 9 1.90 10.70 -7.33
N LEU A 10 2.47 11.85 -7.71
CA LEU A 10 1.86 12.85 -8.59
C LEU A 10 2.45 12.82 -10.01
N LEU A 11 3.36 11.89 -10.31
CA LEU A 11 3.89 11.75 -11.66
C LEU A 11 2.86 11.09 -12.59
N THR A 12 2.83 11.60 -13.82
CA THR A 12 2.02 11.11 -14.93
C THR A 12 2.93 10.64 -16.06
N GLU A 13 2.44 9.73 -16.90
CA GLU A 13 3.15 9.30 -18.11
C GLU A 13 2.97 10.30 -19.26
N SER A 14 1.90 11.10 -19.19
CA SER A 14 1.59 12.15 -20.14
C SER A 14 2.47 13.38 -19.93
N ALA A 15 3.32 13.68 -20.92
CA ALA A 15 4.24 14.82 -20.88
C ALA A 15 3.56 16.17 -21.17
N GLU A 16 2.57 16.17 -22.07
CA GLU A 16 1.86 17.37 -22.52
C GLU A 16 0.38 17.08 -22.80
N GLY A 17 -0.47 18.09 -22.62
CA GLY A 17 -1.90 18.02 -22.90
C GLY A 17 -2.76 17.46 -21.75
N PRO A 18 -4.06 17.25 -22.00
CA PRO A 18 -4.97 16.67 -21.02
C PRO A 18 -4.58 15.23 -20.64
N LEU A 19 -4.82 14.84 -19.39
CA LEU A 19 -4.60 13.46 -18.97
C LEU A 19 -5.58 12.49 -19.63
N PRO A 20 -5.14 11.28 -20.01
CA PRO A 20 -6.02 10.19 -20.36
C PRO A 20 -7.03 9.91 -19.22
N PRO A 21 -8.31 9.64 -19.50
CA PRO A 21 -9.33 9.46 -18.46
C PRO A 21 -8.99 8.39 -17.42
N ASP A 22 -8.40 7.27 -17.84
CA ASP A 22 -8.01 6.18 -16.93
C ASP A 22 -6.82 6.58 -16.03
N GLU A 23 -5.88 7.35 -16.57
CA GLU A 23 -4.74 7.88 -15.79
C GLU A 23 -5.24 8.92 -14.78
N GLU A 24 -6.11 9.84 -15.21
CA GLU A 24 -6.71 10.86 -14.34
C GLU A 24 -7.49 10.20 -13.20
N LYS A 25 -8.30 9.18 -13.49
CA LYS A 25 -9.07 8.43 -12.49
C LYS A 25 -8.16 7.66 -11.52
N SER A 26 -7.09 7.04 -12.02
CA SER A 26 -6.10 6.36 -11.17
C SER A 26 -5.43 7.35 -10.20
N LEU A 27 -5.07 8.53 -10.69
CA LEU A 27 -4.44 9.58 -9.92
C LEU A 27 -5.42 10.23 -8.94
N GLU A 28 -6.69 10.42 -9.33
CA GLU A 28 -7.77 10.88 -8.46
C GLU A 28 -7.86 10.00 -7.21
N TYR A 29 -7.90 8.67 -7.36
CA TYR A 29 -7.95 7.77 -6.21
C TYR A 29 -6.72 7.90 -5.30
N ALA A 30 -5.52 8.02 -5.87
CA ALA A 30 -4.29 8.17 -5.09
C ALA A 30 -4.24 9.50 -4.32
N VAL A 31 -4.67 10.60 -4.93
CA VAL A 31 -4.70 11.92 -4.30
C VAL A 31 -5.81 12.01 -3.26
N ASP A 32 -6.99 11.43 -3.53
CA ASP A 32 -8.09 11.36 -2.57
C ASP A 32 -7.69 10.55 -1.33
N ASP A 33 -6.99 9.42 -1.51
CA ASP A 33 -6.42 8.66 -0.40
C ASP A 33 -5.40 9.46 0.41
N ALA A 34 -4.48 10.17 -0.25
CA ALA A 34 -3.50 11.01 0.41
C ALA A 34 -4.15 12.16 1.21
N ALA A 35 -5.15 12.83 0.61
CA ALA A 35 -5.90 13.91 1.25
C ALA A 35 -6.72 13.39 2.44
N ARG A 36 -7.33 12.21 2.30
CA ARG A 36 -8.06 11.53 3.37
C ARG A 36 -7.13 11.15 4.52
N ILE A 37 -5.95 10.59 4.25
CA ILE A 37 -4.92 10.35 5.29
C ILE A 37 -4.60 11.65 6.04
N CYS A 38 -4.33 12.74 5.32
CA CYS A 38 -3.98 14.02 5.94
C CYS A 38 -5.12 14.58 6.82
N ARG A 39 -6.36 14.53 6.32
CA ARG A 39 -7.53 15.00 7.05
C ARG A 39 -7.81 14.14 8.29
N ASP A 40 -7.95 12.84 8.10
CA ASP A 40 -8.46 11.93 9.13
C ASP A 40 -7.43 11.76 10.27
N GLN A 41 -6.13 11.80 9.95
CA GLN A 41 -5.05 11.74 10.93
C GLN A 41 -4.57 13.12 11.41
N ARG A 42 -5.17 14.21 10.91
CA ARG A 42 -4.68 15.59 11.09
C ARG A 42 -3.18 15.69 10.77
N ALA A 43 -2.73 14.97 9.75
CA ALA A 43 -1.32 14.93 9.39
C ALA A 43 -0.90 16.23 8.70
N VAL A 44 0.32 16.66 9.01
CA VAL A 44 0.90 17.89 8.47
C VAL A 44 1.92 17.54 7.39
N ILE A 45 1.84 18.22 6.25
CA ILE A 45 2.88 18.16 5.21
C ILE A 45 3.91 19.27 5.48
N PRO A 46 5.21 18.99 5.59
CA PRO A 46 6.21 20.03 5.83
C PRO A 46 6.28 21.03 4.67
N ALA A 47 5.96 22.32 4.91
CA ALA A 47 5.96 23.36 3.89
C ALA A 47 7.36 23.96 3.60
N ALA A 48 8.42 23.18 3.76
CA ALA A 48 9.78 23.65 3.52
C ALA A 48 9.95 24.03 2.04
N GLU A 49 10.57 25.20 1.77
CA GLU A 49 10.69 25.75 0.40
C GLU A 49 11.37 24.78 -0.57
N TRP A 50 12.47 24.16 -0.12
CA TRP A 50 13.24 23.20 -0.91
C TRP A 50 12.52 21.86 -1.13
N TYR A 51 11.36 21.63 -0.51
CA TYR A 51 10.53 20.44 -0.68
C TYR A 51 9.13 20.78 -1.24
N TRP A 52 8.24 21.37 -0.45
CA TRP A 52 6.85 21.58 -0.84
C TRP A 52 6.73 22.60 -1.97
N ASN A 53 7.45 23.73 -1.91
CA ASN A 53 7.41 24.71 -3.00
C ASN A 53 8.04 24.16 -4.28
N LYS A 54 9.09 23.34 -4.16
CA LYS A 54 9.65 22.59 -5.30
C LYS A 54 8.63 21.62 -5.90
N LEU A 55 7.93 20.84 -5.07
CA LEU A 55 6.88 19.90 -5.50
C LEU A 55 5.74 20.64 -6.21
N GLN A 56 5.33 21.77 -5.63
CA GLN A 56 4.30 22.64 -6.20
C GLN A 56 4.71 23.17 -7.58
N ARG A 57 5.91 23.73 -7.67
CA ARG A 57 6.42 24.34 -8.90
C ARG A 57 6.62 23.33 -10.02
N GLU A 58 7.22 22.18 -9.70
CA GLU A 58 7.72 21.25 -10.71
C GLU A 58 6.75 20.12 -11.06
N ILE A 59 5.80 19.79 -10.18
CA ILE A 59 4.88 18.66 -10.40
C ILE A 59 3.42 19.10 -10.30
N VAL A 60 3.00 19.72 -9.19
CA VAL A 60 1.57 20.03 -8.95
C VAL A 60 1.04 21.08 -9.93
N ARG A 61 1.74 22.19 -10.15
CA ARG A 61 1.29 23.25 -11.07
C ARG A 61 1.21 22.79 -12.53
N PRO A 62 2.22 22.07 -13.09
CA PRO A 62 2.08 21.43 -14.39
C PRO A 62 0.87 20.49 -14.44
N LEU A 63 0.71 19.63 -13.43
CA LEU A 63 -0.40 18.69 -13.35
C LEU A 63 -1.77 19.40 -13.38
N HIS A 64 -1.97 20.49 -12.62
CA HIS A 64 -3.22 21.26 -12.64
C HIS A 64 -3.65 21.72 -14.04
N ARG A 65 -2.70 21.96 -14.95
CA ARG A 65 -2.98 22.36 -16.34
C ARG A 65 -3.46 21.19 -17.20
N GLN A 66 -3.09 19.96 -16.85
CA GLN A 66 -3.45 18.74 -17.57
C GLN A 66 -4.77 18.14 -17.07
N VAL A 67 -5.11 18.34 -15.79
CA VAL A 67 -6.32 17.78 -15.16
C VAL A 67 -7.58 18.45 -15.68
N THR A 68 -8.53 17.66 -16.17
CA THR A 68 -9.82 18.14 -16.67
C THR A 68 -10.93 18.09 -15.60
N GLY A 69 -10.88 17.09 -14.72
CA GLY A 69 -11.86 16.84 -13.67
C GLY A 69 -11.68 17.73 -12.44
N SER A 70 -12.81 18.12 -11.85
CA SER A 70 -12.83 18.96 -10.65
C SER A 70 -12.37 18.22 -9.40
N ARG A 71 -12.60 16.90 -9.31
CA ARG A 71 -12.31 16.11 -8.11
C ARG A 71 -10.81 15.95 -7.85
N LEU A 72 -10.02 15.63 -8.87
CA LEU A 72 -8.56 15.58 -8.73
C LEU A 72 -7.99 16.96 -8.36
N ARG A 73 -8.48 18.06 -8.97
CA ARG A 73 -8.06 19.43 -8.58
C ARG A 73 -8.36 19.73 -7.11
N GLN A 74 -9.57 19.42 -6.64
CA GLN A 74 -9.96 19.59 -5.24
C GLN A 74 -9.08 18.77 -4.29
N GLY A 75 -8.70 17.56 -4.69
CA GLY A 75 -7.77 16.70 -3.94
C GLY A 75 -6.37 17.32 -3.83
N LEU A 76 -5.82 17.86 -4.93
CA LEU A 76 -4.54 18.56 -4.93
C LEU A 76 -4.57 19.81 -4.02
N ASP A 77 -5.66 20.59 -4.09
CA ASP A 77 -5.86 21.74 -3.22
C ASP A 77 -5.98 21.34 -1.74
N ALA A 78 -6.61 20.20 -1.45
CA ALA A 78 -6.72 19.65 -0.09
C ALA A 78 -5.35 19.24 0.48
N LEU A 79 -4.48 18.65 -0.33
CA LEU A 79 -3.09 18.42 0.05
C LEU A 79 -2.37 19.75 0.33
N GLY A 80 -2.55 20.76 -0.53
CA GLY A 80 -2.06 22.12 -0.33
C GLY A 80 -2.42 22.73 1.02
N ARG A 81 -3.68 22.58 1.44
CA ARG A 81 -4.15 23.09 2.75
C ARG A 81 -3.53 22.37 3.96
N SER A 82 -3.06 21.13 3.76
CA SER A 82 -2.39 20.32 4.78
C SER A 82 -0.91 20.67 4.94
N ALA A 83 -0.33 21.46 4.02
CA ALA A 83 1.03 21.96 4.14
C ALA A 83 1.13 23.06 5.20
N LYS A 84 2.04 22.92 6.17
CA LYS A 84 2.29 23.92 7.23
C LYS A 84 3.79 24.17 7.41
N PRO A 85 4.19 25.40 7.79
CA PRO A 85 5.55 25.67 8.22
C PRO A 85 5.97 24.70 9.33
N MET A 86 7.14 24.10 9.19
CA MET A 86 7.69 23.15 10.14
C MET A 86 9.19 23.36 10.23
N ALA A 87 9.70 23.49 11.46
CA ALA A 87 11.13 23.63 11.73
C ALA A 87 11.82 22.26 11.57
N LEU A 88 12.12 21.90 10.32
CA LEU A 88 12.98 20.76 10.04
C LEU A 88 14.42 21.15 10.35
N GLY A 89 15.05 20.43 11.29
CA GLY A 89 16.42 20.69 11.70
C GLY A 89 17.39 20.70 10.52
N SER A 90 18.50 21.41 10.69
CA SER A 90 19.62 21.37 9.74
C SER A 90 20.04 19.91 9.52
N ALA A 91 20.26 19.51 8.26
CA ALA A 91 20.79 18.19 7.99
C ALA A 91 22.10 18.00 8.78
N PRO A 92 22.28 16.88 9.51
CA PRO A 92 23.52 16.59 10.19
C PRO A 92 24.65 16.48 9.15
N ALA A 93 25.89 16.70 9.60
CA ALA A 93 27.06 16.63 8.73
C ALA A 93 27.10 15.33 7.91
N VAL A 94 27.54 15.46 6.66
CA VAL A 94 27.64 14.37 5.67
C VAL A 94 28.33 13.14 6.29
N GLY A 95 27.77 11.95 6.04
CA GLY A 95 28.35 10.67 6.45
C GLY A 95 27.96 10.16 7.85
N LYS A 96 27.20 10.92 8.65
CA LYS A 96 26.77 10.47 9.98
C LYS A 96 25.37 9.82 10.03
N THR A 97 24.49 10.17 9.10
CA THR A 97 23.16 9.54 8.98
C THR A 97 23.26 8.26 8.18
N ARG A 98 22.57 7.20 8.62
CA ARG A 98 22.38 5.98 7.83
C ARG A 98 20.91 5.86 7.42
N MET A 99 20.68 5.57 6.15
CA MET A 99 19.34 5.38 5.61
C MET A 99 19.26 4.11 4.79
N TRP A 100 18.17 3.36 4.93
CA TRP A 100 17.91 2.15 4.15
C TRP A 100 16.58 2.26 3.40
N GLY A 101 16.58 1.83 2.14
CA GLY A 101 15.40 1.83 1.27
C GLY A 101 15.17 3.12 0.48
N ILE A 102 15.89 4.21 0.79
CA ILE A 102 15.70 5.51 0.13
C ILE A 102 16.12 5.50 -1.35
N LYS A 103 17.30 4.96 -1.67
CA LYS A 103 17.84 4.96 -3.05
C LYS A 103 16.92 4.25 -4.04
N PRO A 104 16.38 3.04 -3.76
CA PRO A 104 15.39 2.40 -4.63
C PRO A 104 14.12 3.24 -4.91
N LEU A 105 13.70 4.12 -3.99
CA LEU A 105 12.51 4.96 -4.18
C LEU A 105 12.81 6.23 -4.97
N PHE A 106 13.92 6.91 -4.66
CA PHE A 106 14.14 8.29 -5.14
C PHE A 106 15.31 8.46 -6.11
N ALA A 107 16.19 7.47 -6.26
CA ALA A 107 17.13 7.40 -7.39
C ALA A 107 16.50 6.64 -8.57
N TRP A 108 15.19 6.82 -8.77
CA TRP A 108 14.40 6.16 -9.80
C TRP A 108 14.42 6.99 -11.07
N GLY A 109 14.73 6.38 -12.22
CA GLY A 109 15.03 7.11 -13.47
C GLY A 109 13.89 7.99 -14.03
N ARG A 110 12.66 7.85 -13.54
CA ARG A 110 11.54 8.73 -13.90
C ARG A 110 11.42 9.99 -13.01
N LEU A 111 12.16 10.05 -11.91
CA LEU A 111 12.25 11.24 -11.07
C LEU A 111 13.54 12.01 -11.41
N PRO A 112 13.48 13.35 -11.53
CA PRO A 112 14.70 14.17 -11.60
C PRO A 112 15.64 13.86 -10.44
N SER A 113 16.94 13.73 -10.71
CA SER A 113 17.91 13.17 -9.77
C SER A 113 18.07 14.00 -8.50
N GLU A 114 17.77 15.29 -8.54
CA GLU A 114 17.83 16.17 -7.38
C GLU A 114 16.76 15.85 -6.31
N TRP A 115 15.66 15.18 -6.70
CA TRP A 115 14.65 14.74 -5.74
C TRP A 115 15.22 13.76 -4.71
N PHE A 116 16.26 12.99 -5.06
CA PHE A 116 16.93 12.12 -4.10
C PHE A 116 17.46 12.92 -2.90
N GLY A 117 18.20 14.01 -3.13
CA GLY A 117 18.76 14.84 -2.07
C GLY A 117 17.69 15.62 -1.29
N VAL A 118 16.63 16.08 -1.97
CA VAL A 118 15.47 16.71 -1.32
C VAL A 118 14.79 15.75 -0.34
N MET A 119 14.52 14.52 -0.78
CA MET A 119 13.85 13.52 0.05
C MET A 119 14.75 13.01 1.17
N GLU A 120 16.06 12.89 0.94
CA GLU A 120 17.03 12.55 1.99
C GLU A 120 17.01 13.58 3.11
N ARG A 121 17.13 14.87 2.77
CA ARG A 121 17.06 15.97 3.73
C ARG A 121 15.74 15.98 4.50
N LEU A 122 14.62 15.77 3.80
CA LEU A 122 13.29 15.75 4.41
C LEU A 122 13.13 14.62 5.43
N LEU A 123 13.49 13.40 5.05
CA LEU A 123 13.37 12.22 5.89
C LEU A 123 14.26 12.33 7.14
N ILE A 124 15.45 12.91 7.01
CA ILE A 124 16.33 13.22 8.15
C ILE A 124 15.66 14.23 9.09
N GLY A 125 15.18 15.36 8.55
CA GLY A 125 14.56 16.40 9.35
C GLY A 125 13.32 15.90 10.09
N CYS A 126 12.52 15.05 9.45
CA CYS A 126 11.36 14.41 10.07
C CYS A 126 11.77 13.34 11.10
N ALA A 127 12.85 12.60 10.86
CA ALA A 127 13.38 11.62 11.80
C ALA A 127 13.98 12.25 13.08
N GLN A 128 14.26 13.55 13.07
CA GLN A 128 14.66 14.31 14.27
C GLN A 128 13.47 14.80 15.11
N GLN A 129 12.27 14.81 14.54
CA GLN A 129 11.05 15.18 15.25
C GLN A 129 10.55 14.01 16.11
N ASP A 130 9.78 14.28 17.15
CA ASP A 130 9.23 13.23 18.01
C ASP A 130 7.91 12.65 17.43
N GLU A 131 7.29 13.36 16.48
CA GLU A 131 6.08 12.95 15.79
C GLU A 131 6.29 11.75 14.88
N GLU A 132 5.27 10.89 14.79
CA GLU A 132 5.21 9.81 13.81
C GLU A 132 5.24 10.38 12.38
N THR A 133 6.05 9.77 11.52
CA THR A 133 6.22 10.18 10.12
C THR A 133 5.83 9.05 9.18
N VAL A 134 5.02 9.35 8.17
CA VAL A 134 4.63 8.42 7.10
C VAL A 134 5.02 8.99 5.73
N LEU A 135 5.39 8.12 4.80
CA LEU A 135 5.60 8.44 3.39
C LEU A 135 4.39 7.95 2.58
N ILE A 136 3.59 8.87 2.06
CA ILE A 136 2.47 8.55 1.19
C ILE A 136 3.00 8.37 -0.23
N THR A 137 2.82 7.18 -0.80
CA THR A 137 3.42 6.75 -2.07
C THR A 137 2.39 6.10 -2.99
N ARG A 138 2.62 6.21 -4.31
CA ARG A 138 1.91 5.43 -5.34
C ARG A 138 2.76 4.23 -5.72
N LEU A 139 2.11 3.11 -6.05
CA LEU A 139 2.78 1.89 -6.47
C LEU A 139 3.18 1.96 -7.94
N PHE A 140 4.45 1.72 -8.23
CA PHE A 140 5.01 1.63 -9.56
C PHE A 140 5.79 0.33 -9.73
N PRO A 141 5.44 -0.50 -10.75
CA PRO A 141 6.22 -1.68 -11.09
C PRO A 141 7.71 -1.34 -11.26
N GLY A 142 8.59 -2.16 -10.66
CA GLY A 142 10.03 -1.96 -10.74
C GLY A 142 10.61 -0.88 -9.82
N ARG A 143 9.78 -0.11 -9.11
CA ARG A 143 10.22 0.88 -8.10
C ARG A 143 9.94 0.40 -6.68
N ASN A 144 8.67 0.29 -6.33
CA ASN A 144 8.17 -0.09 -5.00
C ASN A 144 7.09 -1.18 -5.05
N LEU A 145 6.91 -1.79 -6.23
CA LEU A 145 5.96 -2.85 -6.50
C LEU A 145 6.64 -3.96 -7.34
N THR A 146 6.44 -5.20 -6.91
CA THR A 146 6.64 -6.42 -7.72
C THR A 146 5.29 -7.10 -7.87
N MET A 147 4.92 -7.42 -9.10
CA MET A 147 3.75 -8.26 -9.37
C MET A 147 4.22 -9.70 -9.54
N HIS A 148 3.67 -10.60 -8.74
CA HIS A 148 3.88 -12.03 -8.87
C HIS A 148 2.75 -12.57 -9.72
N ALA A 149 3.05 -13.06 -10.93
CA ALA A 149 2.05 -13.62 -11.82
C ALA A 149 2.45 -15.03 -12.28
N VAL A 150 1.52 -15.98 -12.19
CA VAL A 150 1.61 -17.27 -12.90
C VAL A 150 0.21 -17.66 -13.35
N GLY A 151 0.06 -17.97 -14.65
CA GLY A 151 -1.25 -18.21 -15.24
C GLY A 151 -2.15 -16.98 -15.11
N ARG A 152 -3.34 -17.16 -14.52
CA ARG A 152 -4.34 -16.10 -14.31
C ARG A 152 -4.36 -15.58 -12.87
N THR A 153 -3.27 -15.69 -12.12
CA THR A 153 -3.25 -15.24 -10.71
C THR A 153 -2.17 -14.20 -10.52
N THR A 154 -2.50 -13.17 -9.75
CA THR A 154 -1.59 -12.09 -9.39
C THR A 154 -1.50 -11.93 -7.87
N LEU A 155 -0.33 -11.55 -7.36
CA LEU A 155 -0.19 -10.87 -6.08
C LEU A 155 0.66 -9.61 -6.27
N ILE A 156 0.14 -8.50 -5.76
CA ILE A 156 0.84 -7.24 -5.62
C ILE A 156 1.70 -7.28 -4.33
N GLU A 157 3.02 -7.36 -4.49
CA GLU A 157 3.99 -7.16 -3.40
C GLU A 157 4.51 -5.72 -3.42
N LYS A 158 4.35 -5.02 -2.29
CA LYS A 158 4.95 -3.70 -2.07
C LYS A 158 6.40 -3.87 -1.62
N THR A 159 7.37 -3.76 -2.53
CA THR A 159 8.79 -4.05 -2.26
C THR A 159 9.43 -3.06 -1.29
N ARG A 160 8.84 -1.87 -1.10
CA ARG A 160 9.30 -0.81 -0.19
C ARG A 160 8.14 -0.28 0.64
N TRP A 161 7.90 -0.95 1.75
CA TRP A 161 6.81 -0.65 2.69
C TRP A 161 7.26 0.11 3.94
N ARG A 162 8.59 0.19 4.17
CA ARG A 162 9.22 1.01 5.22
C ARG A 162 10.57 1.55 4.75
N LEU A 163 10.88 2.77 5.16
CA LEU A 163 12.22 3.33 5.16
C LEU A 163 12.79 3.29 6.57
N TYR A 164 14.11 3.16 6.68
CA TYR A 164 14.80 3.23 7.96
C TYR A 164 15.74 4.42 7.94
N VAL A 165 15.67 5.25 8.97
CA VAL A 165 16.49 6.45 9.12
C VAL A 165 17.12 6.41 10.50
N HIS A 166 18.44 6.48 10.54
CA HIS A 166 19.21 6.57 11.77
C HIS A 166 20.02 7.86 11.76
N VAL A 167 19.60 8.81 12.59
CA VAL A 167 20.27 10.08 12.83
C VAL A 167 21.08 9.95 14.14
N PRO A 168 22.36 10.35 14.17
CA PRO A 168 23.17 10.28 15.39
C PRO A 168 22.50 10.95 16.59
N GLY A 169 22.58 10.33 17.75
CA GLY A 169 21.96 10.83 18.98
C GLY A 169 20.45 10.61 19.05
N ARG A 170 19.83 9.91 18.09
CA ARG A 170 18.42 9.52 18.10
C ARG A 170 18.28 8.02 17.85
N ALA A 171 17.20 7.43 18.36
CA ALA A 171 16.87 6.04 18.05
C ALA A 171 16.59 5.87 16.54
N PRO A 172 16.95 4.73 15.92
CA PRO A 172 16.56 4.44 14.54
C PRO A 172 15.04 4.52 14.37
N ARG A 173 14.57 5.27 13.37
CA ARG A 173 13.15 5.43 13.07
C ARG A 173 12.77 4.64 11.82
N GLN A 174 11.59 4.04 11.88
CA GLN A 174 10.93 3.43 10.73
C GLN A 174 9.89 4.41 10.20
N ILE A 175 9.92 4.67 8.90
CA ILE A 175 8.95 5.53 8.22
C ILE A 175 8.12 4.62 7.31
N PRO A 176 6.85 4.33 7.64
CA PRO A 176 5.97 3.51 6.81
C PRO A 176 5.77 4.16 5.44
N CYS A 177 5.87 3.36 4.39
CA CYS A 177 5.43 3.74 3.05
C CYS A 177 3.99 3.25 2.88
N ILE A 178 3.04 4.18 2.80
CA ILE A 178 1.60 3.87 2.75
C ILE A 178 1.00 4.37 1.44
N ARG A 179 -0.01 3.67 0.93
CA ARG A 179 -0.76 4.08 -0.27
C ARG A 179 -2.14 4.64 0.10
N GLY A 180 -2.79 4.05 1.11
CA GLY A 180 -4.12 4.44 1.53
C GLY A 180 -4.35 4.27 3.03
N PRO A 181 -5.49 4.73 3.57
CA PRO A 181 -5.76 4.75 5.00
C PRO A 181 -5.70 3.37 5.66
N ARG A 182 -6.03 2.31 4.93
CA ARG A 182 -5.93 0.94 5.44
C ARG A 182 -4.53 0.60 5.95
N ASN A 183 -3.49 1.10 5.29
CA ASN A 183 -2.11 0.81 5.69
C ASN A 183 -1.72 1.44 7.04
N LEU A 184 -2.47 2.43 7.51
CA LEU A 184 -2.33 2.98 8.86
C LEU A 184 -3.05 2.10 9.88
N ALA A 185 -4.29 1.71 9.59
CA ALA A 185 -5.08 0.88 10.50
C ALA A 185 -4.52 -0.55 10.63
N VAL A 186 -3.98 -1.09 9.53
CA VAL A 186 -3.50 -2.48 9.45
C VAL A 186 -2.11 -2.49 8.83
N PRO A 187 -1.05 -2.25 9.63
CA PRO A 187 0.31 -1.99 9.13
C PRO A 187 0.91 -3.08 8.27
N TRP A 188 0.49 -4.35 8.43
CA TRP A 188 1.02 -5.43 7.60
C TRP A 188 0.56 -5.35 6.14
N THR A 189 -0.60 -4.75 5.88
CA THR A 189 -1.12 -4.51 4.51
C THR A 189 -0.28 -3.51 3.74
N ALA A 190 0.63 -2.79 4.39
CA ALA A 190 1.62 -1.96 3.73
C ALA A 190 2.61 -2.78 2.90
N ARG A 191 2.72 -4.10 3.13
CA ARG A 191 3.61 -5.01 2.38
C ARG A 191 2.91 -5.73 1.22
N PHE A 192 1.62 -6.02 1.34
CA PHE A 192 0.87 -6.84 0.39
C PHE A 192 -0.30 -6.06 -0.21
N ASP A 193 -1.09 -6.74 -1.03
CA ASP A 193 -2.30 -6.20 -1.60
C ASP A 193 -3.25 -5.71 -0.49
N GLU A 194 -3.66 -4.44 -0.58
CA GLU A 194 -4.57 -3.82 0.38
C GLU A 194 -6.04 -4.17 0.15
N LYS A 195 -6.32 -5.15 -0.71
CA LYS A 195 -7.61 -5.80 -0.86
C LYS A 195 -7.67 -7.18 -0.19
N LEU A 196 -6.56 -7.72 0.31
CA LEU A 196 -6.58 -9.00 1.06
C LEU A 196 -7.54 -8.90 2.26
N PRO A 197 -8.36 -9.90 2.58
CA PRO A 197 -9.20 -9.85 3.79
C PRO A 197 -8.31 -9.86 5.05
N ASP A 198 -8.55 -9.00 6.03
CA ASP A 198 -7.82 -8.98 7.32
C ASP A 198 -8.71 -9.31 8.53
N GLN A 199 -10.00 -9.47 8.29
CA GLN A 199 -11.03 -9.73 9.28
C GLN A 199 -12.05 -10.71 8.70
N GLY A 200 -13.09 -11.04 9.48
CA GLY A 200 -14.16 -11.96 9.08
C GLY A 200 -13.85 -13.42 9.40
N ARG A 201 -14.63 -14.34 8.79
CA ARG A 201 -14.50 -15.78 9.05
C ARG A 201 -13.22 -16.37 8.47
N PHE A 202 -12.73 -15.78 7.38
CA PHE A 202 -11.61 -16.29 6.59
C PHE A 202 -10.58 -15.17 6.32
N PRO A 203 -9.87 -14.69 7.37
CA PRO A 203 -8.88 -13.64 7.21
C PRO A 203 -7.62 -14.16 6.49
N PHE A 204 -6.87 -13.28 5.83
CA PHE A 204 -5.53 -13.56 5.33
C PHE A 204 -4.51 -13.57 6.48
N CYS A 205 -3.70 -14.62 6.56
CA CYS A 205 -2.70 -14.77 7.60
C CYS A 205 -1.28 -14.65 7.03
N PRO A 206 -0.58 -13.51 7.24
CA PRO A 206 0.78 -13.33 6.76
C PRO A 206 1.76 -14.28 7.48
N PRO A 207 2.82 -14.78 6.83
CA PRO A 207 3.78 -15.70 7.44
C PRO A 207 4.58 -15.03 8.58
N LYS A 208 4.96 -15.77 9.65
CA LYS A 208 5.77 -15.24 10.78
C LYS A 208 7.00 -14.43 10.36
N ARG A 209 7.66 -14.82 9.26
CA ARG A 209 8.89 -14.17 8.76
C ARG A 209 8.63 -13.06 7.73
N TRP A 210 7.41 -12.53 7.65
CA TRP A 210 6.99 -11.53 6.64
C TRP A 210 7.87 -10.28 6.54
N TRP A 211 8.62 -9.95 7.59
CA TRP A 211 9.60 -8.87 7.61
C TRP A 211 10.92 -9.17 6.85
N ARG A 212 11.17 -10.44 6.46
CA ARG A 212 12.39 -10.89 5.78
C ARG A 212 12.19 -11.08 4.26
N ARG A 213 12.20 -9.92 3.59
CA ARG A 213 12.74 -9.58 2.27
C ARG A 213 12.34 -10.27 0.96
N ASP A 214 11.68 -11.43 0.90
CA ASP A 214 11.15 -11.90 -0.38
C ASP A 214 9.75 -12.50 -0.23
N THR A 215 8.83 -11.95 -0.99
CA THR A 215 7.45 -12.42 -1.08
C THR A 215 7.35 -13.18 -2.40
N LYS A 216 7.49 -14.50 -2.39
CA LYS A 216 7.10 -15.37 -3.52
C LYS A 216 5.85 -16.13 -3.14
N ALA A 217 5.00 -16.49 -4.11
CA ALA A 217 4.00 -17.52 -3.84
C ALA A 217 4.70 -18.72 -3.18
N ASN A 218 4.29 -19.06 -1.95
CA ASN A 218 5.03 -20.00 -1.11
C ASN A 218 4.99 -21.42 -1.71
N ARG A 219 3.91 -21.73 -2.45
CA ARG A 219 3.79 -22.91 -3.33
C ARG A 219 2.66 -22.71 -4.35
N THR A 220 2.56 -23.64 -5.28
CA THR A 220 1.39 -23.79 -6.14
C THR A 220 0.35 -24.67 -5.44
N TYR A 221 -0.90 -24.21 -5.34
CA TYR A 221 -2.04 -25.00 -4.89
C TYR A 221 -3.03 -25.18 -6.04
N LYS A 222 -3.36 -26.43 -6.39
CA LYS A 222 -4.29 -26.78 -7.50
C LYS A 222 -4.02 -25.96 -8.76
N SER A 223 -2.76 -25.95 -9.19
CA SER A 223 -2.28 -25.25 -10.39
C SER A 223 -2.34 -23.71 -10.33
N LYS A 224 -2.67 -23.09 -9.18
CA LYS A 224 -2.58 -21.64 -8.96
C LYS A 224 -1.48 -21.32 -7.93
N PRO A 225 -0.64 -20.31 -8.14
CA PRO A 225 0.22 -19.81 -7.07
C PRO A 225 -0.64 -19.28 -5.94
N ALA A 226 -0.29 -19.64 -4.71
CA ALA A 226 -0.97 -19.13 -3.54
C ALA A 226 0.04 -18.65 -2.50
N TRP A 227 -0.42 -17.74 -1.65
CA TRP A 227 0.23 -17.40 -0.39
C TRP A 227 -0.16 -18.41 0.63
N ILE A 228 0.78 -19.09 1.28
CA ILE A 228 0.44 -20.20 2.19
C ILE A 228 0.85 -19.92 3.63
N ASP A 229 -0.07 -20.19 4.55
CA ASP A 229 0.13 -20.12 5.99
C ASP A 229 0.81 -21.37 6.56
N ARG A 230 0.95 -21.47 7.89
CA ARG A 230 1.61 -22.62 8.55
C ARG A 230 0.84 -23.94 8.43
N TYR A 231 -0.43 -23.89 8.01
CA TYR A 231 -1.35 -25.03 7.91
C TYR A 231 -1.59 -25.47 6.47
N GLY A 232 -0.94 -24.84 5.50
CA GLY A 232 -1.18 -25.15 4.09
C GLY A 232 -2.37 -24.40 3.50
N ASN A 233 -3.05 -23.52 4.24
CA ASN A 233 -4.13 -22.75 3.63
C ASN A 233 -3.54 -21.61 2.82
N GLY A 234 -4.17 -21.24 1.70
CA GLY A 234 -3.63 -20.17 0.87
C GLY A 234 -4.56 -19.29 0.07
N TRP A 235 -4.06 -18.11 -0.32
CA TRP A 235 -4.82 -17.04 -0.98
C TRP A 235 -4.27 -16.70 -2.36
N ALA A 236 -5.18 -16.45 -3.30
CA ALA A 236 -4.87 -16.04 -4.67
C ALA A 236 -5.89 -15.00 -5.17
N GLN A 237 -5.42 -13.97 -5.88
CA GLN A 237 -6.32 -13.02 -6.53
C GLN A 237 -7.01 -13.71 -7.72
N PRO A 238 -8.31 -13.50 -7.93
CA PRO A 238 -9.01 -14.05 -9.07
C PRO A 238 -8.51 -13.41 -10.38
N GLY A 239 -8.34 -14.23 -11.40
CA GLY A 239 -7.84 -13.81 -12.71
C GLY A 239 -8.85 -13.17 -13.65
N THR A 240 -10.10 -13.06 -13.22
CA THR A 240 -11.24 -12.68 -14.07
C THR A 240 -11.59 -11.20 -13.97
N GLY A 241 -10.73 -10.36 -13.41
CA GLY A 241 -11.01 -8.93 -13.21
C GLY A 241 -12.08 -8.66 -12.14
N GLY A 242 -12.49 -9.68 -11.39
CA GLY A 242 -13.38 -9.56 -10.24
C GLY A 242 -12.63 -8.94 -9.07
N ASP A 243 -12.79 -7.64 -8.88
CA ASP A 243 -11.97 -6.83 -7.97
C ASP A 243 -12.37 -6.90 -6.48
N TYR A 244 -13.31 -7.78 -6.13
CA TYR A 244 -14.04 -7.74 -4.86
C TYR A 244 -14.10 -9.09 -4.11
N HIS A 245 -13.42 -10.14 -4.60
CA HIS A 245 -13.24 -11.40 -3.88
C HIS A 245 -11.84 -12.02 -4.07
N TRP A 246 -11.50 -12.98 -3.22
CA TRP A 246 -10.26 -13.76 -3.24
C TRP A 246 -10.56 -15.25 -3.20
N ASP A 247 -9.78 -16.05 -3.93
CA ASP A 247 -9.78 -17.50 -3.79
C ASP A 247 -9.02 -17.86 -2.50
N VAL A 248 -9.65 -18.64 -1.62
CA VAL A 248 -9.01 -19.26 -0.46
C VAL A 248 -9.05 -20.77 -0.59
N PHE A 249 -7.88 -21.37 -0.52
CA PHE A 249 -7.64 -22.78 -0.66
C PHE A 249 -7.35 -23.42 0.69
N LEU A 250 -8.06 -24.50 1.00
CA LEU A 250 -7.98 -25.17 2.30
C LEU A 250 -7.24 -26.48 2.14
N GLU A 251 -6.20 -26.70 2.95
CA GLU A 251 -5.45 -27.96 2.96
C GLU A 251 -5.59 -28.71 4.29
N ASP A 252 -5.70 -28.00 5.42
CA ASP A 252 -5.94 -28.63 6.72
C ASP A 252 -7.21 -29.52 6.64
N PRO A 253 -7.09 -30.85 6.80
CA PRO A 253 -8.24 -31.75 6.70
C PRO A 253 -9.33 -31.42 7.71
N ASN A 254 -8.96 -31.01 8.92
CA ASN A 254 -9.95 -30.63 9.93
C ASN A 254 -10.73 -29.41 9.48
N LEU A 255 -10.05 -28.43 8.87
CA LEU A 255 -10.69 -27.23 8.36
C LEU A 255 -11.52 -27.50 7.10
N GLN A 256 -11.04 -28.37 6.21
CA GLN A 256 -11.81 -28.82 5.05
C GLN A 256 -13.08 -29.56 5.48
N ASP A 257 -12.98 -30.44 6.48
CA ASP A 257 -14.13 -31.16 7.03
C ASP A 257 -15.10 -30.20 7.73
N ALA A 258 -14.58 -29.17 8.40
CA ALA A 258 -15.35 -28.18 9.11
C ALA A 258 -16.09 -27.23 8.15
N VAL A 259 -15.44 -26.77 7.08
CA VAL A 259 -16.03 -25.92 6.03
C VAL A 259 -16.85 -26.73 5.03
N GLY A 260 -16.53 -28.00 4.84
CA GLY A 260 -17.08 -28.91 3.84
C GLY A 260 -16.59 -28.65 2.40
N LEU A 261 -15.66 -27.72 2.22
CA LEU A 261 -15.08 -27.34 0.92
C LEU A 261 -13.56 -27.25 1.02
N HIS A 262 -12.89 -27.52 -0.09
CA HIS A 262 -11.44 -27.37 -0.23
C HIS A 262 -11.02 -26.02 -0.84
N GLN A 263 -12.00 -25.23 -1.30
CA GLN A 263 -11.82 -23.89 -1.88
C GLN A 263 -13.09 -23.09 -1.64
N ILE A 264 -12.93 -21.83 -1.23
CA ILE A 264 -14.00 -20.86 -1.03
C ILE A 264 -13.62 -19.52 -1.67
N ASN A 265 -14.61 -18.78 -2.17
CA ASN A 265 -14.41 -17.40 -2.57
C ASN A 265 -14.80 -16.50 -1.41
N VAL A 266 -13.88 -15.64 -0.98
CA VAL A 266 -14.12 -14.74 0.16
C VAL A 266 -14.12 -13.30 -0.30
N VAL A 267 -14.92 -12.48 0.37
CA VAL A 267 -15.06 -11.06 0.09
C VAL A 267 -13.73 -10.35 0.36
N ALA A 268 -13.26 -9.58 -0.62
CA ALA A 268 -12.08 -8.74 -0.50
C ALA A 268 -12.33 -7.55 0.43
N TRP A 269 -11.27 -7.01 1.02
CA TRP A 269 -11.38 -5.75 1.75
C TRP A 269 -11.69 -4.60 0.80
N GLY A 270 -12.49 -3.64 1.27
CA GLY A 270 -12.84 -2.45 0.50
C GLY A 270 -13.85 -2.72 -0.62
N THR A 271 -14.52 -3.87 -0.61
CA THR A 271 -15.67 -4.12 -1.48
C THR A 271 -16.76 -3.06 -1.27
N THR A 272 -17.44 -2.69 -2.35
CA THR A 272 -18.61 -1.81 -2.32
C THR A 272 -19.93 -2.56 -2.12
N GLU A 273 -19.90 -3.89 -2.05
CA GLU A 273 -21.10 -4.70 -1.81
C GLU A 273 -21.65 -4.50 -0.40
N LYS A 274 -22.89 -3.99 -0.32
CA LYS A 274 -23.58 -3.75 0.95
C LYS A 274 -23.81 -5.06 1.71
N GLY A 275 -23.62 -5.03 3.03
CA GLY A 275 -23.91 -6.17 3.92
C GLY A 275 -22.87 -7.28 3.89
N LYS A 276 -21.77 -7.12 3.13
CA LYS A 276 -20.67 -8.08 3.09
C LYS A 276 -19.54 -7.63 4.02
N THR A 277 -18.98 -8.57 4.78
CA THR A 277 -17.79 -8.35 5.61
C THR A 277 -16.58 -8.91 4.89
N PRO A 278 -15.42 -8.22 4.85
CA PRO A 278 -14.17 -8.81 4.35
C PRO A 278 -13.91 -10.17 5.01
N GLY A 279 -13.44 -11.15 4.24
CA GLY A 279 -13.25 -12.52 4.72
C GLY A 279 -14.56 -13.30 4.96
N GLY A 280 -15.72 -12.72 4.65
CA GLY A 280 -16.98 -13.45 4.54
C GLY A 280 -17.08 -14.21 3.22
N LEU A 281 -18.02 -15.15 3.10
CA LEU A 281 -18.22 -15.88 1.86
C LEU A 281 -18.81 -14.96 0.78
N HIS A 282 -18.12 -14.87 -0.36
CA HIS A 282 -18.58 -14.13 -1.52
C HIS A 282 -19.65 -14.92 -2.26
N HIS A 283 -19.26 -16.06 -2.82
CA HIS A 283 -20.14 -17.06 -3.40
C HIS A 283 -19.53 -18.46 -3.22
N VAL A 284 -20.38 -19.47 -3.24
CA VAL A 284 -19.99 -20.87 -3.46
C VAL A 284 -20.69 -21.29 -4.75
N PRO A 285 -19.99 -21.92 -5.70
CA PRO A 285 -20.62 -22.48 -6.88
C PRO A 285 -21.82 -23.37 -6.51
N ASP A 286 -22.92 -23.31 -7.26
CA ASP A 286 -24.18 -24.01 -6.94
C ASP A 286 -23.96 -25.53 -6.74
N ASP A 287 -23.03 -26.14 -7.48
CA ASP A 287 -22.66 -27.55 -7.36
C ASP A 287 -21.91 -27.89 -6.06
N LYS A 288 -21.34 -26.88 -5.40
CA LYS A 288 -20.61 -26.98 -4.14
C LYS A 288 -21.42 -26.52 -2.94
N GLU A 289 -22.49 -25.76 -3.15
CA GLU A 289 -23.32 -25.20 -2.08
C GLU A 289 -23.88 -26.27 -1.12
N PRO A 290 -24.35 -27.46 -1.57
CA PRO A 290 -24.82 -28.52 -0.67
C PRO A 290 -23.74 -29.06 0.28
N HIS A 291 -22.46 -28.85 -0.05
CA HIS A 291 -21.33 -29.31 0.75
C HIS A 291 -20.85 -28.25 1.75
N LEU A 292 -21.28 -26.99 1.63
CA LEU A 292 -20.88 -25.92 2.55
C LEU A 292 -21.47 -26.13 3.94
N LYS A 293 -20.61 -26.32 4.93
CA LYS A 293 -20.99 -26.36 6.34
C LYS A 293 -20.89 -24.96 6.92
N ALA A 294 -22.04 -24.31 7.12
CA ALA A 294 -22.15 -22.93 7.55
C ALA A 294 -21.78 -22.75 9.05
N GLY A 295 -20.51 -22.87 9.42
CA GLY A 295 -20.15 -22.78 10.85
C GLY A 295 -18.70 -22.42 11.20
N CYS A 296 -17.77 -22.43 10.25
CA CYS A 296 -16.35 -22.46 10.61
C CYS A 296 -15.63 -21.18 10.21
N SER A 297 -15.00 -20.54 11.20
CA SER A 297 -14.01 -19.48 11.04
C SER A 297 -12.66 -20.01 11.52
N TRP A 298 -11.56 -19.47 11.01
CA TRP A 298 -10.25 -19.70 11.62
C TRP A 298 -9.60 -18.37 12.00
N THR A 299 -8.87 -18.39 13.11
CA THR A 299 -8.06 -17.27 13.58
C THR A 299 -6.64 -17.39 13.05
N CYS A 300 -5.92 -16.28 12.96
CA CYS A 300 -4.58 -16.34 12.46
C CYS A 300 -3.66 -17.09 13.44
N PRO A 301 -2.84 -18.02 12.93
CA PRO A 301 -1.99 -18.87 13.75
C PRO A 301 -0.93 -18.16 14.61
N HIS A 302 -0.80 -16.85 14.49
CA HIS A 302 0.29 -16.08 15.10
C HIS A 302 -0.23 -15.15 16.21
N ASP A 303 -1.53 -15.24 16.51
CA ASP A 303 -2.18 -14.46 17.57
C ASP A 303 -2.25 -15.24 18.91
N ASP A 304 -1.56 -16.40 18.99
CA ASP A 304 -1.30 -17.18 20.21
C ASP A 304 0.15 -17.04 20.69
#